data_AF-A0A942HLH0-F1
#
_entry.id   AF-A0A942HLH0-F1
#
_cell.length_a   1.000
_cell.length_b   1.000
_cell.length_c   1.000
_cell.angle_alpha   90.00
_cell.angle_beta   90.00
_cell.angle_gamma   90.00
#
_symmetry.space_group_name_H-M   'P 1'
#
loop_
_entity.id
_entity.type
_entity.pdbx_description
1 polymer ?
#
loop_
_entity_poly.entity_id
_entity_poly.type
_entity_poly.pdbx_seq_one_letter_code
_entity_poly.pdbx_strand_id
1 'polypeptide(L)'
;MRSRTSALVAAAAALLVSAALAAGAHAAVGVESVSRHGGAPGTPVSLTLACGFCFPPCEGPRGERHPKGFEHGPCMLGTREDPPSWFGISILPRARALELGDCPGRTVCPPRTTFAPPHRAPYAFLGRAVPPPGGNDPESGKPPRYLLHFEVPELRPGAYAFVIWCDVCAAGRKGALISAPASPRWRLTIR
;
A
#
# COMPACT_ATOMS: atom_id res chain seq x y z
N MET A 1 -51.00 -12.78 -16.26
CA MET A 1 -49.71 -12.64 -16.98
C MET A 1 -49.20 -11.21 -16.80
N ARG A 2 -48.35 -10.92 -15.80
CA ARG A 2 -47.57 -9.66 -15.63
C ARG A 2 -46.83 -9.74 -14.28
N SER A 3 -45.79 -10.58 -14.19
CA SER A 3 -44.87 -10.60 -13.04
C SER A 3 -43.58 -11.36 -13.37
N ARG A 4 -42.93 -10.98 -14.46
CA ARG A 4 -41.61 -11.55 -14.84
C ARG A 4 -40.57 -10.48 -15.17
N THR A 5 -40.98 -9.23 -15.40
CA THR A 5 -40.09 -8.12 -15.75
C THR A 5 -39.39 -7.48 -14.54
N SER A 6 -40.01 -7.48 -13.35
CA SER A 6 -39.43 -6.83 -12.17
C SER A 6 -38.24 -7.58 -11.55
N ALA A 7 -38.19 -8.91 -11.70
CA ALA A 7 -37.12 -9.73 -11.14
C ALA A 7 -35.79 -9.58 -11.90
N LEU A 8 -35.84 -9.33 -13.20
CA LEU A 8 -34.65 -9.14 -14.05
C LEU A 8 -33.93 -7.81 -13.78
N VAL A 9 -34.68 -6.76 -13.45
CA VAL A 9 -34.10 -5.43 -13.14
C VAL A 9 -33.38 -5.45 -11.78
N ALA A 10 -33.95 -6.13 -10.78
CA ALA A 10 -33.34 -6.26 -9.46
C ALA A 10 -32.03 -7.08 -9.49
N ALA A 11 -31.98 -8.15 -10.29
CA ALA A 11 -30.77 -8.96 -10.45
C ALA A 11 -29.64 -8.20 -11.17
N ALA A 12 -29.97 -7.41 -12.20
CA ALA A 12 -28.99 -6.59 -12.90
C ALA A 12 -28.42 -5.47 -12.01
N ALA A 13 -29.24 -4.85 -11.15
CA ALA A 13 -28.79 -3.85 -10.19
C ALA A 13 -27.87 -4.44 -9.11
N ALA A 14 -28.16 -5.65 -8.61
CA ALA A 14 -27.31 -6.32 -7.63
C ALA A 14 -25.94 -6.72 -8.20
N LEU A 15 -25.87 -7.12 -9.47
CA LEU A 15 -24.62 -7.42 -10.18
C LEU A 15 -23.76 -6.16 -10.43
N LEU A 16 -24.38 -5.03 -10.78
CA LEU A 16 -23.68 -3.75 -10.96
C LEU A 16 -23.14 -3.16 -9.65
N VAL A 17 -23.88 -3.30 -8.53
CA VAL A 17 -23.40 -2.87 -7.20
C VAL A 17 -22.26 -3.76 -6.70
N SER A 18 -22.27 -5.06 -7.06
CA SER A 18 -21.19 -5.99 -6.69
C SER A 18 -19.90 -5.73 -7.47
N ALA A 19 -20.00 -5.31 -8.74
CA ALA A 19 -18.84 -4.96 -9.56
C ALA A 19 -18.15 -3.67 -9.08
N ALA A 20 -18.89 -2.73 -8.46
CA ALA A 20 -18.31 -1.50 -7.91
C ALA A 20 -17.54 -1.71 -6.59
N LEU A 21 -17.71 -2.85 -5.92
CA LEU A 21 -17.05 -3.16 -4.64
C LEU A 21 -15.70 -3.89 -4.80
N ALA A 22 -15.34 -4.26 -6.04
CA ALA A 22 -14.10 -4.98 -6.35
C ALA A 22 -13.03 -4.09 -6.99
N ALA A 23 -13.04 -2.79 -6.70
CA ALA A 23 -11.87 -1.96 -6.96
C ALA A 23 -10.78 -2.32 -5.94
N GLY A 24 -10.11 -3.45 -6.16
CA GLY A 24 -8.85 -3.74 -5.53
C GLY A 24 -7.95 -2.54 -5.78
N ALA A 25 -7.49 -1.90 -4.70
CA ALA A 25 -6.58 -0.78 -4.82
C ALA A 25 -5.36 -1.28 -5.62
N HIS A 26 -5.26 -0.85 -6.87
CA HIS A 26 -4.00 -0.84 -7.60
C HIS A 26 -3.11 0.11 -6.81
N ALA A 27 -2.43 -0.42 -5.81
CA ALA A 27 -1.52 0.36 -5.01
C ALA A 27 -0.41 0.83 -5.94
N ALA A 28 -0.44 2.09 -6.32
CA ALA A 28 0.70 2.73 -6.95
C ALA A 28 1.85 2.96 -5.94
N VAL A 29 1.73 2.44 -4.70
CA VAL A 29 2.84 2.24 -3.76
C VAL A 29 3.28 0.78 -3.73
N GLY A 30 4.58 0.54 -3.75
CA GLY A 30 5.12 -0.81 -3.62
C GLY A 30 6.60 -0.88 -3.33
N VAL A 31 7.09 -2.09 -3.06
CA VAL A 31 8.52 -2.36 -2.85
C VAL A 31 9.30 -2.17 -4.15
N GLU A 32 10.11 -1.12 -4.21
CA GLU A 32 11.02 -0.83 -5.32
C GLU A 32 12.27 -1.72 -5.22
N SER A 33 12.92 -1.71 -4.04
CA SER A 33 14.14 -2.48 -3.79
C SER A 33 14.27 -2.92 -2.33
N VAL A 34 15.02 -4.01 -2.12
CA VAL A 34 15.41 -4.51 -0.80
C VAL A 34 16.88 -4.88 -0.88
N SER A 35 17.71 -4.45 0.07
CA SER A 35 19.14 -4.77 0.07
C SER A 35 19.41 -6.27 0.20
N ARG A 36 18.49 -7.01 0.84
CA ARG A 36 18.51 -8.47 0.93
C ARG A 36 17.15 -9.06 1.23
N HIS A 37 16.92 -10.27 0.72
CA HIS A 37 15.66 -11.00 0.89
C HIS A 37 15.66 -12.04 2.00
N GLY A 38 16.64 -12.04 2.89
CA GLY A 38 16.63 -12.91 4.06
C GLY A 38 17.93 -12.88 4.86
N GLY A 39 17.89 -13.33 6.10
CA GLY A 39 19.01 -13.29 7.06
C GLY A 39 18.65 -13.92 8.41
N ALA A 40 19.63 -14.06 9.29
CA ALA A 40 19.40 -14.39 10.69
C ALA A 40 18.89 -13.14 11.44
N PRO A 41 18.24 -13.27 12.61
CA PRO A 41 17.87 -12.14 13.44
C PRO A 41 19.03 -11.16 13.68
N GLY A 42 18.74 -9.86 13.73
CA GLY A 42 19.73 -8.79 13.83
C GLY A 42 20.41 -8.39 12.51
N THR A 43 20.22 -9.15 11.42
CA THR A 43 20.86 -8.78 10.14
C THR A 43 20.24 -7.49 9.58
N PRO A 44 21.04 -6.47 9.20
CA PRO A 44 20.50 -5.22 8.67
C PRO A 44 19.90 -5.39 7.27
N VAL A 45 18.77 -4.71 7.04
CA VAL A 45 18.05 -4.67 5.77
C VAL A 45 17.64 -3.22 5.48
N SER A 46 17.81 -2.81 4.22
CA SER A 46 17.30 -1.53 3.72
C SER A 46 16.20 -1.81 2.71
N LEU A 47 15.04 -1.21 2.91
CA LEU A 47 13.85 -1.32 2.08
C LEU A 47 13.54 0.04 1.46
N THR A 48 13.34 0.07 0.15
CA THR A 48 12.85 1.25 -0.56
C THR A 48 11.47 0.97 -1.13
N LEU A 49 10.54 1.86 -0.82
CA LEU A 49 9.22 1.91 -1.46
C LEU A 49 9.23 3.01 -2.52
N ALA A 50 8.53 2.77 -3.62
CA ALA A 50 8.18 3.81 -4.58
C ALA A 50 6.68 4.05 -4.53
N CYS A 51 6.25 5.31 -4.62
CA CYS A 51 4.86 5.70 -4.66
C CYS A 51 4.54 6.57 -5.88
N GLY A 52 3.93 5.97 -6.90
CA GLY A 52 3.53 6.62 -8.15
C GLY A 52 2.29 7.53 -8.06
N PHE A 53 1.77 7.79 -6.86
CA PHE A 53 0.70 8.77 -6.63
C PHE A 53 1.02 9.76 -5.50
N CYS A 54 2.18 9.66 -4.85
CA CYS A 54 2.53 10.47 -3.69
C CYS A 54 3.25 11.77 -4.08
N PHE A 55 2.79 12.43 -5.14
CA PHE A 55 3.36 13.69 -5.57
C PHE A 55 2.78 14.86 -4.76
N PRO A 56 3.48 15.98 -4.60
CA PRO A 56 2.92 17.13 -3.89
C PRO A 56 1.66 17.69 -4.60
N PRO A 57 0.77 18.37 -3.86
CA PRO A 57 -0.37 19.08 -4.45
C PRO A 57 0.10 20.20 -5.38
N CYS A 58 -0.68 20.47 -6.42
CA CYS A 58 -0.40 21.57 -7.34
C CYS A 58 -1.69 22.13 -7.96
N GLU A 59 -1.60 23.39 -8.40
CA GLU A 59 -2.68 24.08 -9.08
C GLU A 59 -2.55 23.94 -10.61
N GLY A 60 -3.68 23.72 -11.28
CA GLY A 60 -3.72 23.62 -12.73
C GLY A 60 -5.04 23.05 -13.26
N PRO A 61 -5.30 23.18 -14.57
CA PRO A 61 -6.49 22.63 -15.20
C PRO A 61 -6.50 21.11 -15.13
N ARG A 62 -7.64 20.54 -14.70
CA ARG A 62 -7.84 19.09 -14.60
C ARG A 62 -7.51 18.39 -15.93
N GLY A 63 -6.56 17.46 -15.89
CA GLY A 63 -6.11 16.69 -17.06
C GLY A 63 -4.68 17.00 -17.51
N GLU A 64 -4.08 18.06 -16.98
CA GLU A 64 -2.67 18.37 -17.19
C GLU A 64 -1.79 17.54 -16.23
N ARG A 65 -0.68 16.95 -16.72
CA ARG A 65 0.23 16.16 -15.86
C ARG A 65 1.40 16.97 -15.31
N HIS A 66 1.63 18.15 -15.88
CA HIS A 66 2.79 19.01 -15.66
C HIS A 66 2.33 20.48 -15.68
N PRO A 67 1.66 20.98 -14.63
CA PRO A 67 1.37 22.40 -14.54
C PRO A 67 2.67 23.20 -14.44
N LYS A 68 2.58 24.51 -14.71
CA LYS A 68 3.71 25.44 -14.65
C LYS A 68 4.45 25.36 -13.30
N GLY A 69 5.78 25.24 -13.31
CA GLY A 69 6.61 25.01 -12.12
C GLY A 69 6.84 23.53 -11.79
N PHE A 70 6.27 22.62 -12.59
CA PHE A 70 6.55 21.18 -12.57
C PHE A 70 6.93 20.66 -13.96
N GLU A 71 7.97 21.25 -14.55
CA GLU A 71 8.41 21.00 -15.93
C GLU A 71 8.89 19.56 -16.17
N HIS A 72 9.39 18.91 -15.14
CA HIS A 72 10.01 17.59 -15.23
C HIS A 72 9.30 16.54 -14.36
N GLY A 73 8.48 16.98 -13.41
CA GLY A 73 7.80 16.16 -12.42
C GLY A 73 6.29 16.11 -12.57
N PRO A 74 5.61 15.00 -12.19
CA PRO A 74 4.18 15.06 -11.99
C PRO A 74 3.84 15.60 -10.60
N CYS A 75 2.63 16.13 -10.46
CA CYS A 75 2.08 16.61 -9.19
C CYS A 75 0.58 16.25 -9.09
N MET A 76 0.00 16.31 -7.89
CA MET A 76 -1.42 16.00 -7.67
C MET A 76 -2.28 17.24 -7.95
N LEU A 77 -2.82 17.35 -9.16
CA LEU A 77 -3.72 18.44 -9.53
C LEU A 77 -5.01 18.46 -8.69
N GLY A 78 -5.38 19.64 -8.20
CA GLY A 78 -6.66 19.86 -7.54
C GLY A 78 -6.79 19.19 -6.18
N THR A 79 -5.68 18.67 -5.63
CA THR A 79 -5.59 18.28 -4.24
C THR A 79 -4.95 19.41 -3.45
N ARG A 80 -5.28 19.49 -2.16
CA ARG A 80 -4.62 20.39 -1.20
C ARG A 80 -3.84 19.62 -0.14
N GLU A 81 -3.88 18.29 -0.23
CA GLU A 81 -3.28 17.40 0.74
C GLU A 81 -1.90 16.99 0.27
N ASP A 82 -0.95 17.06 1.18
CA ASP A 82 0.39 16.53 0.98
C ASP A 82 0.36 15.01 0.88
N PRO A 83 1.34 14.41 0.18
CA PRO A 83 1.54 12.97 0.22
C PRO A 83 1.80 12.47 1.65
N PRO A 84 1.66 11.16 1.92
CA PRO A 84 1.97 10.58 3.21
C PRO A 84 3.35 11.00 3.71
N SER A 85 3.43 11.40 4.98
CA SER A 85 4.72 11.66 5.61
C SER A 85 5.51 10.37 5.88
N TRP A 86 4.85 9.21 5.90
CA TRP A 86 5.46 7.89 6.07
C TRP A 86 4.51 6.76 5.68
N PHE A 87 5.08 5.55 5.51
CA PHE A 87 4.33 4.29 5.38
C PHE A 87 4.70 3.33 6.50
N GLY A 88 3.70 2.70 7.13
CA GLY A 88 3.96 1.67 8.13
C GLY A 88 4.32 0.36 7.46
N ILE A 89 5.41 -0.28 7.87
CA ILE A 89 5.83 -1.56 7.30
C ILE A 89 5.77 -2.63 8.37
N SER A 90 5.01 -3.67 8.05
CA SER A 90 4.99 -4.91 8.82
C SER A 90 5.40 -6.06 7.92
N ILE A 91 5.74 -7.19 8.54
CA ILE A 91 5.82 -8.49 7.87
C ILE A 91 4.78 -9.44 8.43
N LEU A 92 4.36 -10.35 7.57
CA LEU A 92 3.35 -11.37 7.85
C LEU A 92 3.83 -12.68 7.21
N PRO A 93 3.62 -13.87 7.84
CA PRO A 93 3.96 -15.13 7.19
C PRO A 93 3.34 -15.20 5.79
N ARG A 94 4.12 -15.59 4.78
CA ARG A 94 3.73 -15.48 3.36
C ARG A 94 2.40 -16.18 3.05
N ALA A 95 2.17 -17.34 3.67
CA ALA A 95 0.91 -18.08 3.54
C ALA A 95 -0.30 -17.25 3.98
N ARG A 96 -0.18 -16.48 5.07
CA ARG A 96 -1.23 -15.58 5.57
C ARG A 96 -1.38 -14.34 4.70
N ALA A 97 -0.28 -13.81 4.15
CA ALA A 97 -0.33 -12.65 3.28
C ALA A 97 -1.12 -12.91 1.99
N LEU A 98 -1.15 -14.16 1.50
CA LEU A 98 -2.02 -14.56 0.38
C LEU A 98 -3.52 -14.38 0.70
N GLU A 99 -3.90 -14.39 1.97
CA GLU A 99 -5.29 -14.20 2.41
C GLU A 99 -5.71 -12.72 2.45
N LEU A 100 -4.78 -11.76 2.26
CA LEU A 100 -5.08 -10.32 2.34
C LEU A 100 -5.90 -9.78 1.16
N GLY A 101 -5.81 -10.42 -0.01
CA GLY A 101 -6.49 -9.96 -1.24
C GLY A 101 -8.02 -9.94 -1.15
N ASP A 102 -8.60 -10.71 -0.21
CA ASP A 102 -10.04 -10.99 -0.12
C ASP A 102 -10.62 -10.57 1.25
N CYS A 103 -10.33 -9.37 1.77
CA CYS A 103 -10.79 -8.96 3.11
C CYS A 103 -12.29 -8.55 3.15
N PRO A 104 -13.20 -9.52 3.37
CA PRO A 104 -14.08 -9.44 4.54
C PRO A 104 -14.18 -10.77 5.32
N GLY A 105 -14.03 -10.71 6.64
CA GLY A 105 -14.31 -11.83 7.56
C GLY A 105 -13.13 -12.76 7.90
N ARG A 106 -11.91 -12.51 7.38
CA ARG A 106 -10.72 -13.31 7.69
C ARG A 106 -9.93 -12.76 8.88
N THR A 107 -9.36 -13.64 9.69
CA THR A 107 -8.60 -13.34 10.92
C THR A 107 -7.28 -12.60 10.70
N VAL A 108 -6.80 -12.55 9.45
CA VAL A 108 -5.58 -11.86 9.06
C VAL A 108 -5.82 -10.36 8.87
N CYS A 109 -7.03 -9.93 8.53
CA CYS A 109 -7.33 -8.51 8.37
C CYS A 109 -7.34 -7.83 9.75
N PRO A 110 -6.66 -6.70 9.95
CA PRO A 110 -6.77 -5.96 11.20
C PRO A 110 -8.23 -5.49 11.41
N PRO A 111 -8.64 -5.26 12.67
CA PRO A 111 -9.97 -4.70 12.94
C PRO A 111 -10.21 -3.43 12.11
N ARG A 112 -11.42 -3.25 11.57
CA ARG A 112 -11.81 -2.07 10.77
C ARG A 112 -11.70 -0.73 11.53
N THR A 113 -11.42 -0.79 12.83
CA THR A 113 -11.20 0.34 13.73
C THR A 113 -9.73 0.70 13.90
N THR A 114 -8.81 0.02 13.22
CA THR A 114 -7.37 0.28 13.35
C THR A 114 -7.00 1.53 12.54
N PHE A 115 -6.53 2.58 13.22
CA PHE A 115 -6.07 3.84 12.61
C PHE A 115 -4.54 3.91 12.50
N ALA A 116 -3.87 2.77 12.59
CA ALA A 116 -2.42 2.65 12.63
C ALA A 116 -1.99 1.35 11.94
N PRO A 117 -0.70 1.20 11.60
CA PRO A 117 -0.17 -0.08 11.12
C PRO A 117 -0.46 -1.21 12.13
N PRO A 118 -0.63 -2.46 11.66
CA PRO A 118 -0.84 -3.59 12.56
C PRO A 118 0.48 -4.00 13.24
N HIS A 119 0.48 -3.96 14.59
CA HIS A 119 1.63 -4.34 15.43
C HIS A 119 1.42 -5.66 16.17
N ARG A 120 0.22 -6.24 16.12
CA ARG A 120 -0.11 -7.48 16.82
C ARG A 120 0.04 -8.67 15.88
N ALA A 121 0.41 -9.81 16.46
CA ALA A 121 0.41 -11.07 15.74
C ALA A 121 -0.91 -11.27 14.96
N PRO A 122 -0.86 -11.76 13.71
CA PRO A 122 0.30 -12.36 13.04
C PRO A 122 1.29 -11.37 12.40
N TYR A 123 1.08 -10.07 12.54
CA TYR A 123 2.00 -9.05 12.03
C TYR A 123 3.18 -8.83 12.98
N ALA A 124 4.36 -8.62 12.41
CA ALA A 124 5.49 -8.02 13.11
C ALA A 124 5.81 -6.68 12.45
N PHE A 125 5.65 -5.59 13.20
CA PHE A 125 5.94 -4.24 12.71
C PHE A 125 7.46 -4.04 12.63
N LEU A 126 7.95 -3.59 11.47
CA LEU A 126 9.37 -3.33 11.20
C LEU A 126 9.75 -1.87 11.38
N GLY A 127 8.81 -0.94 11.16
CA GLY A 127 9.07 0.49 11.28
C GLY A 127 8.28 1.34 10.30
N ARG A 128 8.64 2.62 10.24
CA ARG A 128 8.05 3.62 9.33
C ARG A 128 9.04 3.89 8.20
N ALA A 129 8.63 3.63 6.96
CA ALA A 129 9.37 4.10 5.80
C ALA A 129 9.09 5.59 5.61
N VAL A 130 10.15 6.42 5.55
CA VAL A 130 10.07 7.88 5.49
C VAL A 130 10.76 8.41 4.23
N PRO A 131 10.45 9.62 3.73
CA PRO A 131 11.18 10.23 2.63
C PRO A 131 12.71 10.25 2.89
N PRO A 132 13.55 10.18 1.84
CA PRO A 132 14.99 10.33 2.01
C PRO A 132 15.35 11.70 2.62
N PRO A 133 16.55 11.84 3.19
CA PRO A 133 17.07 13.17 3.58
C PRO A 133 17.01 14.13 2.38
N GLY A 134 16.46 15.33 2.61
CA GLY A 134 16.19 16.30 1.53
C GLY A 134 14.79 16.17 0.89
N GLY A 135 14.01 15.16 1.28
CA GLY A 135 12.64 14.96 0.81
C GLY A 135 12.58 14.32 -0.59
N ASN A 136 11.37 14.25 -1.13
CA ASN A 136 11.14 13.80 -2.49
C ASN A 136 11.16 15.01 -3.43
N ASP A 137 11.98 14.93 -4.49
CA ASP A 137 12.03 15.95 -5.52
C ASP A 137 11.06 15.59 -6.66
N PRO A 138 9.90 16.27 -6.75
CA PRO A 138 8.95 16.02 -7.81
C PRO A 138 9.56 16.31 -9.18
N GLU A 139 10.43 17.33 -9.32
CA GLU A 139 11.04 17.75 -10.57
C GLU A 139 12.06 16.76 -11.13
N SER A 140 12.45 15.76 -10.36
CA SER A 140 13.27 14.68 -10.90
C SER A 140 12.52 13.81 -11.92
N GLY A 141 11.19 13.91 -11.99
CA GLY A 141 10.33 13.02 -12.78
C GLY A 141 10.24 11.59 -12.24
N LYS A 142 10.92 11.30 -11.11
CA LYS A 142 10.93 10.00 -10.47
C LYS A 142 9.79 9.89 -9.47
N PRO A 143 9.21 8.70 -9.29
CA PRO A 143 8.25 8.47 -8.22
C PRO A 143 8.87 8.78 -6.85
N PRO A 144 8.14 9.44 -5.94
CA PRO A 144 8.50 9.60 -4.54
C PRO A 144 8.94 8.30 -3.90
N ARG A 145 10.03 8.35 -3.16
CA ARG A 145 10.64 7.22 -2.46
C ARG A 145 10.50 7.34 -0.96
N TYR A 146 10.40 6.18 -0.31
CA TYR A 146 10.35 6.06 1.16
C TYR A 146 11.30 4.95 1.59
N LEU A 147 12.16 5.26 2.54
CA LEU A 147 13.25 4.42 3.01
C LEU A 147 12.94 3.88 4.40
N LEU A 148 13.17 2.59 4.60
CA LEU A 148 13.18 1.96 5.92
C LEU A 148 14.46 1.15 6.08
N HIS A 149 15.19 1.44 7.16
CA HIS A 149 16.27 0.59 7.64
C HIS A 149 15.77 -0.16 8.87
N PHE A 150 15.98 -1.48 8.90
CA PHE A 150 15.56 -2.33 10.00
C PHE A 150 16.49 -3.54 10.13
N GLU A 151 16.39 -4.24 11.25
CA GLU A 151 17.06 -5.53 11.46
C GLU A 151 16.05 -6.66 11.30
N VAL A 152 16.48 -7.79 10.74
CA VAL A 152 15.64 -9.00 10.69
C VAL A 152 15.18 -9.32 12.11
N PRO A 153 13.85 -9.39 12.38
CA PRO A 153 13.36 -9.59 13.74
C PRO A 153 13.54 -11.03 14.19
N GLU A 154 13.55 -11.23 15.51
CA GLU A 154 13.50 -12.55 16.15
C GLU A 154 12.13 -13.19 15.97
N LEU A 155 11.93 -13.90 14.86
CA LEU A 155 10.73 -14.66 14.56
C LEU A 155 11.09 -16.10 14.19
N ARG A 156 10.08 -16.95 14.06
CA ARG A 156 10.28 -18.32 13.57
C ARG A 156 10.90 -18.31 12.16
N PRO A 157 11.86 -19.21 11.86
CA PRO A 157 12.40 -19.33 10.51
C PRO A 157 11.29 -19.59 9.49
N GLY A 158 11.40 -18.95 8.32
CA GLY A 158 10.39 -19.08 7.27
C GLY A 158 10.30 -17.91 6.30
N ALA A 159 9.36 -17.99 5.37
CA ALA A 159 9.11 -16.94 4.38
C ALA A 159 7.99 -15.99 4.85
N TYR A 160 8.29 -14.71 4.82
CA TYR A 160 7.41 -13.60 5.16
C TYR A 160 7.21 -12.69 3.96
N ALA A 161 6.07 -12.00 3.93
CA ALA A 161 5.77 -10.95 2.97
C ALA A 161 5.73 -9.59 3.69
N PHE A 162 6.26 -8.55 3.05
CA PHE A 162 6.04 -7.17 3.46
C PHE A 162 4.57 -6.81 3.29
N VAL A 163 4.07 -6.03 4.24
CA VAL A 163 2.74 -5.44 4.23
C VAL A 163 2.92 -3.95 4.51
N ILE A 164 2.47 -3.13 3.57
CA ILE A 164 2.51 -1.68 3.66
C ILE A 164 1.16 -1.21 4.18
N TRP A 165 1.16 -0.44 5.26
CA TRP A 165 0.00 0.30 5.73
C TRP A 165 0.08 1.74 5.22
N CYS A 166 -1.03 2.23 4.67
CA CYS A 166 -1.16 3.57 4.10
C CYS A 166 -2.50 4.19 4.50
N ASP A 167 -2.48 5.27 5.29
CA ASP A 167 -3.69 5.97 5.76
C ASP A 167 -4.41 6.82 4.71
N VAL A 168 -3.71 7.29 3.67
CA VAL A 168 -4.32 8.14 2.63
C VAL A 168 -4.71 7.39 1.35
N CYS A 169 -4.33 6.11 1.22
CA CYS A 169 -4.60 5.31 0.02
C CYS A 169 -6.10 4.96 -0.15
N ALA A 170 -6.91 5.20 0.88
CA ALA A 170 -8.35 5.00 0.87
C ALA A 170 -9.02 6.21 1.52
N ALA A 171 -10.32 6.40 1.25
CA ALA A 171 -11.09 7.47 1.89
C ALA A 171 -11.13 7.28 3.42
N GLY A 172 -10.36 8.09 4.14
CA GLY A 172 -10.35 8.19 5.61
C GLY A 172 -9.21 7.44 6.32
N ARG A 173 -8.94 7.84 7.57
CA ARG A 173 -7.78 7.46 8.42
C ARG A 173 -7.66 5.97 8.81
N LYS A 174 -8.53 5.09 8.30
CA LYS A 174 -8.50 3.65 8.59
C LYS A 174 -7.38 2.94 7.80
N GLY A 175 -6.92 3.59 6.73
CA GLY A 175 -5.85 3.13 5.88
C GLY A 175 -6.15 1.85 5.10
N ALA A 176 -5.21 1.50 4.23
CA ALA A 176 -5.21 0.28 3.43
C ALA A 176 -3.97 -0.55 3.78
N LEU A 177 -4.14 -1.88 3.76
CA LEU A 177 -3.02 -2.81 3.76
C LEU A 177 -2.74 -3.25 2.33
N ILE A 178 -1.48 -3.16 1.94
CA ILE A 178 -1.02 -3.43 0.59
C ILE A 178 0.07 -4.47 0.68
N SER A 179 -0.08 -5.56 -0.08
CA SER A 179 0.91 -6.62 -0.15
C SER A 179 0.85 -7.31 -1.51
N ALA A 180 2.00 -7.75 -2.03
CA ALA A 180 2.10 -8.59 -3.21
C ALA A 180 2.90 -9.88 -2.90
N PRO A 181 2.35 -10.80 -2.10
CA PRO A 181 3.07 -11.99 -1.59
C PRO A 181 3.51 -12.99 -2.68
N ALA A 182 2.98 -12.87 -3.89
CA ALA A 182 3.44 -13.61 -5.07
C ALA A 182 4.75 -13.05 -5.65
N SER A 183 5.05 -11.76 -5.42
CA SER A 183 6.25 -11.11 -5.94
C SER A 183 7.48 -11.43 -5.08
N PRO A 184 8.62 -11.83 -5.68
CA PRO A 184 9.86 -12.07 -4.94
C PRO A 184 10.38 -10.82 -4.23
N ARG A 185 10.12 -9.63 -4.79
CA ARG A 185 10.56 -8.35 -4.20
C ARG A 185 9.93 -8.08 -2.84
N TRP A 186 8.74 -8.62 -2.61
CA TRP A 186 7.96 -8.41 -1.40
C TRP A 186 8.31 -9.42 -0.29
N ARG A 187 9.33 -10.25 -0.47
CA ARG A 187 9.66 -11.36 0.43
C ARG A 187 10.86 -11.06 1.32
N LEU A 188 10.77 -11.51 2.57
CA LEU A 188 11.87 -11.65 3.51
C LEU A 188 11.90 -13.09 4.06
N THR A 189 13.05 -13.74 4.04
CA THR A 189 13.26 -15.09 4.59
C THR A 189 14.07 -15.01 5.87
N ILE A 190 13.48 -15.42 6.98
CA ILE A 190 14.15 -15.51 8.27
C ILE A 190 14.79 -16.90 8.36
N ARG A 191 16.07 -16.96 8.70
CA ARG A 191 16.87 -18.18 8.80
C ARG A 191 17.14 -18.53 10.25
#